data_AF-A0A933GLI8-F1
#
_entry.id   AF-A0A933GLI8-F1
#
_cell.length_a   1.000
_cell.length_b   1.000
_cell.length_c   1.000
_cell.angle_alpha   90.00
_cell.angle_beta   90.00
_cell.angle_gamma   90.00
#
_symmetry.space_group_name_H-M   'P 1'
#
loop_
_entity.id
_entity.type
_entity.pdbx_description
1 polymer ?
#
loop_
_entity_poly.entity_id
_entity_poly.type
_entity_poly.pdbx_seq_one_letter_code
_entity_poly.pdbx_strand_id
1 'polypeptide(L)'
;VFVLGYILIFPALLLISCSDHATIDPKLSDQVIIEAHVINYEELSKSEQDKIGICCFYSTGGWTVGDLVRFSPEKAYYVRARINIDILARLTEANKCGTITQPARCTEEEIQTKAKALAEHSNPHMLYGKYKNSWAFTSSGIAVPKTVKFDGHRLLSINRDTVSRLDEVLIGPIPQRPDQMMIIIYSSSVNGYEPLRNPRRTMN
;
A
#
# COMPACT_ATOMS: atom_id res chain seq x y z
N VAL A 1 15.37 -41.69 65.59
CA VAL A 1 15.04 -41.91 64.16
C VAL A 1 14.57 -40.57 63.61
N PHE A 2 15.44 -39.88 62.87
CA PHE A 2 15.14 -38.58 62.26
C PHE A 2 14.41 -38.81 60.94
N VAL A 3 13.19 -38.32 60.80
CA VAL A 3 12.44 -38.34 59.53
C VAL A 3 12.69 -36.98 58.87
N LEU A 4 13.59 -36.98 57.88
CA LEU A 4 13.91 -35.83 57.04
C LEU A 4 12.78 -35.60 56.03
N GLY A 5 12.26 -34.37 56.02
CA GLY A 5 11.25 -33.91 55.09
C GLY A 5 11.80 -33.68 53.69
N TYR A 6 11.04 -34.09 52.68
CA TYR A 6 11.27 -33.73 51.28
C TYR A 6 10.44 -32.48 50.95
N ILE A 7 11.11 -31.34 50.84
CA ILE A 7 10.54 -30.14 50.22
C ILE A 7 10.70 -30.31 48.71
N LEU A 8 9.60 -30.59 48.01
CA LEU A 8 9.52 -30.56 46.56
C LEU A 8 9.63 -29.11 46.08
N ILE A 9 10.82 -28.71 45.66
CA ILE A 9 11.05 -27.44 44.97
C ILE A 9 10.60 -27.65 43.51
N PHE A 10 9.38 -27.21 43.18
CA PHE A 10 8.95 -27.06 41.79
C PHE A 10 9.77 -25.93 41.15
N PRO A 11 10.59 -26.17 40.11
CA PRO A 11 11.16 -25.08 39.35
C PRO A 11 10.02 -24.44 38.58
N ALA A 12 9.58 -23.26 39.03
CA ALA A 12 8.75 -22.39 38.24
C ALA A 12 9.55 -22.00 36.98
N LEU A 13 9.33 -22.72 35.88
CA LEU A 13 9.72 -22.27 34.55
C LEU A 13 8.94 -20.98 34.28
N LEU A 14 9.56 -19.85 34.61
CA LEU A 14 9.23 -18.56 34.04
C LEU A 14 9.53 -18.65 32.54
N LEU A 15 8.54 -19.10 31.77
CA LEU A 15 8.47 -18.86 30.34
C LEU A 15 8.36 -17.35 30.17
N ILE A 16 9.52 -16.69 30.11
CA ILE A 16 9.63 -15.33 29.58
C ILE A 16 9.24 -15.47 28.11
N SER A 17 7.94 -15.35 27.84
CA SER A 17 7.44 -15.15 26.50
C SER A 17 7.92 -13.76 26.10
N CYS A 18 9.09 -13.71 25.47
CA CYS A 18 9.43 -12.58 24.60
C CYS A 18 8.25 -12.46 23.64
N SER A 19 7.50 -11.36 23.78
CA SER A 19 6.44 -11.08 22.82
C SER A 19 7.13 -10.76 21.50
N ASP A 20 7.15 -11.74 20.59
CA ASP A 20 7.71 -11.67 19.24
C ASP A 20 6.84 -10.75 18.38
N HIS A 21 6.85 -9.46 18.73
CA HIS A 21 6.26 -8.43 17.92
C HIS A 21 7.12 -8.22 16.68
N ALA A 22 6.50 -8.29 15.52
CA ALA A 22 7.19 -8.05 14.26
C ALA A 22 7.74 -6.62 14.20
N THR A 23 9.04 -6.50 13.94
CA THR A 23 9.67 -5.24 13.50
C THR A 23 9.78 -5.27 11.99
N ILE A 24 9.20 -4.30 11.29
CA ILE A 24 9.37 -4.19 9.84
C ILE A 24 10.65 -3.42 9.55
N ASP A 25 11.54 -4.00 8.76
CA ASP A 25 12.69 -3.30 8.20
C ASP A 25 12.21 -2.12 7.31
N PRO A 26 12.54 -0.86 7.63
CA PRO A 26 12.18 0.30 6.82
C PRO A 26 12.61 0.18 5.35
N LYS A 27 13.68 -0.57 5.05
CA LYS A 27 14.20 -0.80 3.70
C LYS A 27 13.31 -1.68 2.82
N LEU A 28 12.36 -2.41 3.41
CA LEU A 28 11.36 -3.17 2.63
C LEU A 28 10.49 -2.24 1.78
N SER A 29 10.23 -1.02 2.25
CA SER A 29 9.42 -0.04 1.52
C SER A 29 10.02 0.34 0.15
N ASP A 30 11.34 0.38 0.05
CA ASP A 30 12.06 0.74 -1.18
C ASP A 30 12.03 -0.40 -2.23
N GLN A 31 11.56 -1.59 -1.86
CA GLN A 31 11.48 -2.79 -2.71
C GLN A 31 10.07 -3.09 -3.20
N VAL A 32 9.07 -2.29 -2.81
CA VAL A 32 7.68 -2.49 -3.25
C VAL A 32 7.47 -2.05 -4.70
N ILE A 33 7.93 -0.85 -5.06
CA ILE A 33 7.78 -0.33 -6.43
C ILE A 33 9.07 -0.67 -7.18
N ILE A 34 9.01 -1.73 -7.98
CA ILE A 34 10.17 -2.26 -8.72
C ILE A 34 10.55 -1.31 -9.86
N GLU A 35 9.55 -0.93 -10.65
CA GLU A 35 9.68 0.03 -11.75
C GLU A 35 8.42 0.88 -11.86
N ALA A 36 8.57 2.10 -12.37
CA ALA A 36 7.46 3.01 -12.66
C ALA A 36 7.88 3.93 -13.82
N HIS A 37 7.03 4.00 -14.84
CA HIS A 37 7.27 4.74 -16.07
C HIS A 37 6.10 5.69 -16.33
N VAL A 38 6.42 6.94 -16.64
CA VAL A 38 5.40 7.90 -17.10
C VAL A 38 5.20 7.71 -18.60
N ILE A 39 3.96 7.50 -19.00
CA ILE A 39 3.56 7.40 -20.40
C ILE A 39 2.44 8.41 -20.69
N ASN A 40 2.29 8.76 -21.96
CA ASN A 40 1.23 9.63 -22.45
C ASN A 40 0.05 8.81 -22.99
N TYR A 41 -1.03 9.50 -23.36
CA TYR A 41 -2.26 8.87 -23.86
C TYR A 41 -2.05 8.06 -25.14
N GLU A 42 -1.22 8.55 -26.06
CA GLU A 42 -0.92 7.91 -27.34
C GLU A 42 -0.16 6.58 -27.19
N GLU A 43 0.50 6.37 -26.05
CA GLU A 43 1.23 5.14 -25.74
C GLU A 43 0.34 4.07 -25.09
N LEU A 44 -0.91 4.41 -24.77
CA LEU A 44 -1.91 3.46 -24.28
C LEU A 44 -2.42 2.60 -25.43
N SER A 45 -2.62 1.30 -25.16
CA SER A 45 -3.34 0.43 -26.07
C SER A 45 -4.80 0.88 -26.22
N LYS A 46 -5.43 0.50 -27.34
CA LYS A 46 -6.83 0.86 -27.60
C LYS A 46 -7.78 0.42 -26.47
N SER A 47 -7.56 -0.77 -25.92
CA SER A 47 -8.36 -1.31 -24.81
C SER A 47 -8.13 -0.56 -23.49
N GLU A 48 -6.94 -0.01 -23.25
CA GLU A 48 -6.66 0.88 -22.10
C GLU A 48 -7.34 2.24 -22.29
N GLN A 49 -7.29 2.81 -23.50
CA GLN A 49 -7.96 4.07 -23.84
C GLN A 49 -9.48 3.96 -23.64
N ASP A 50 -10.09 2.86 -24.07
CA ASP A 50 -11.53 2.64 -23.97
C ASP A 50 -12.01 2.55 -22.50
N LYS A 51 -11.14 2.17 -21.55
CA LYS A 51 -11.46 2.14 -20.10
C LYS A 51 -11.55 3.52 -19.46
N ILE A 52 -10.97 4.54 -20.09
CA ILE A 52 -10.94 5.91 -19.55
C ILE A 52 -12.36 6.48 -19.52
N GLY A 53 -13.15 6.24 -20.58
CA GLY A 53 -14.54 6.69 -20.70
C GLY A 53 -14.69 8.22 -20.65
N ILE A 54 -15.89 8.70 -20.32
CA ILE A 54 -16.11 10.13 -20.06
C ILE A 54 -15.51 10.47 -18.69
N CYS A 55 -14.31 11.03 -18.70
CA CYS A 55 -13.67 11.67 -17.54
C CYS A 55 -13.18 13.09 -17.95
N CYS A 56 -12.42 13.86 -17.17
CA CYS A 56 -11.67 13.57 -15.95
C CYS A 56 -11.64 14.84 -15.10
N PHE A 57 -11.61 14.66 -13.78
CA PHE A 57 -11.59 15.77 -12.83
C PHE A 57 -10.49 15.54 -11.80
N TYR A 58 -9.87 16.62 -11.34
CA TYR A 58 -9.03 16.60 -10.15
C TYR A 58 -9.55 17.61 -9.14
N SER A 59 -9.25 17.35 -7.87
CA SER A 59 -9.63 18.22 -6.75
C SER A 59 -8.53 19.23 -6.44
N THR A 60 -8.89 20.49 -6.24
CA THR A 60 -7.97 21.58 -5.84
C THR A 60 -7.99 21.90 -4.34
N GLY A 61 -8.95 21.36 -3.60
CA GLY A 61 -9.14 21.65 -2.17
C GLY A 61 -10.22 20.79 -1.50
N GLY A 62 -11.18 20.28 -2.28
CA GLY A 62 -12.24 19.41 -1.80
C GLY A 62 -12.89 18.57 -2.91
N TRP A 63 -13.78 17.66 -2.51
CA TRP A 63 -14.55 16.81 -3.44
C TRP A 63 -15.96 17.36 -3.66
N THR A 64 -16.09 18.69 -3.68
CA THR A 64 -17.35 19.39 -3.98
C THR A 64 -17.28 19.92 -5.41
N VAL A 65 -18.44 20.13 -6.06
CA VAL A 65 -18.50 20.54 -7.48
C VAL A 65 -17.67 21.80 -7.77
N GLY A 66 -17.59 22.75 -6.83
CA GLY A 66 -16.81 23.98 -6.98
C GLY A 66 -15.29 23.80 -6.95
N ASP A 67 -14.81 22.68 -6.39
CA ASP A 67 -13.37 22.39 -6.22
C ASP A 67 -12.81 21.47 -7.30
N LEU A 68 -13.67 21.01 -8.23
CA LEU A 68 -13.33 20.05 -9.27
C LEU A 68 -12.95 20.77 -10.57
N VAL A 69 -11.73 20.50 -11.04
CA VAL A 69 -11.24 21.04 -12.32
C VAL A 69 -11.26 19.93 -13.36
N ARG A 70 -11.95 20.19 -14.47
CA ARG A 70 -12.00 19.27 -15.61
C ARG A 70 -10.72 19.36 -16.44
N PHE A 71 -10.24 18.22 -16.93
CA PHE A 71 -9.13 18.14 -17.87
C PHE A 71 -9.35 17.03 -18.90
N SER A 72 -8.63 17.12 -20.03
CA SER A 72 -8.74 16.16 -21.13
C SER A 72 -7.79 14.97 -20.89
N PRO A 73 -8.27 13.72 -21.07
CA PRO A 73 -7.43 12.53 -20.89
C PRO A 73 -6.28 12.44 -21.90
N GLU A 74 -6.42 13.03 -23.08
CA GLU A 74 -5.40 13.06 -24.14
C GLU A 74 -4.20 13.95 -23.78
N LYS A 75 -4.40 14.92 -22.88
CA LYS A 75 -3.34 15.79 -22.35
C LYS A 75 -2.82 15.35 -20.99
N ALA A 76 -3.32 14.22 -20.49
CA ALA A 76 -2.97 13.69 -19.18
C ALA A 76 -1.77 12.73 -19.29
N TYR A 77 -1.21 12.43 -18.13
CA TYR A 77 -0.17 11.43 -17.96
C TYR A 77 -0.73 10.16 -17.34
N TYR A 78 -0.05 9.06 -17.58
CA TYR A 78 -0.36 7.75 -17.02
C TYR A 78 0.93 7.14 -16.48
N VAL A 79 0.80 6.27 -15.48
CA VAL A 79 1.93 5.60 -14.87
C VAL A 79 1.73 4.09 -14.99
N ARG A 80 2.65 3.44 -15.70
CA ARG A 80 2.77 1.98 -15.70
C ARG A 80 3.83 1.59 -14.67
N ALA A 81 3.49 0.71 -13.74
CA ALA A 81 4.39 0.31 -12.67
C ALA A 81 4.33 -1.20 -12.40
N ARG A 82 5.44 -1.78 -11.91
CA ARG A 82 5.46 -3.14 -11.37
C ARG A 82 5.66 -3.11 -9.87
N ILE A 83 4.77 -3.82 -9.19
CA ILE A 83 4.67 -3.81 -7.73
C ILE A 83 4.95 -5.21 -7.20
N ASN A 84 5.81 -5.32 -6.19
CA ASN A 84 6.02 -6.55 -5.44
C ASN A 84 4.84 -6.78 -4.49
N ILE A 85 4.04 -7.80 -4.81
CA ILE A 85 2.77 -8.08 -4.14
C ILE A 85 3.00 -8.51 -2.69
N ASP A 86 3.99 -9.37 -2.47
CA ASP A 86 4.26 -9.98 -1.16
C ASP A 86 4.73 -8.93 -0.16
N ILE A 87 5.65 -8.06 -0.60
CA ILE A 87 6.13 -6.97 0.25
C ILE A 87 5.01 -5.97 0.52
N LEU A 88 4.24 -5.56 -0.50
CA LEU A 88 3.14 -4.61 -0.29
C LEU A 88 2.07 -5.18 0.66
N ALA A 89 1.68 -6.45 0.48
CA ALA A 89 0.69 -7.09 1.34
C ALA A 89 1.18 -7.18 2.80
N ARG A 90 2.45 -7.54 3.01
CA ARG A 90 3.08 -7.56 4.34
C ARG A 90 3.06 -6.19 5.00
N LEU A 91 3.51 -5.15 4.28
CA LEU A 91 3.49 -3.78 4.81
C LEU A 91 2.06 -3.27 5.09
N THR A 92 1.09 -3.68 4.27
CA THR A 92 -0.32 -3.33 4.44
C THR A 92 -0.88 -3.92 5.72
N GLU A 93 -0.71 -5.23 5.93
CA GLU A 93 -1.32 -5.93 7.06
C GLU A 93 -0.61 -5.62 8.38
N ALA A 94 0.70 -5.41 8.36
CA ALA A 94 1.44 -4.97 9.54
C ALA A 94 1.05 -3.54 10.01
N ASN A 95 0.55 -2.69 9.12
CA ASN A 95 0.00 -1.37 9.47
C ASN A 95 -1.44 -1.41 10.01
N LYS A 96 -2.09 -2.58 10.01
CA LYS A 96 -3.51 -2.75 10.33
C LYS A 96 -3.79 -3.44 11.67
N CYS A 97 -2.75 -3.66 12.45
CA CYS A 97 -2.88 -4.32 13.74
C CYS A 97 -3.53 -3.37 14.76
N GLY A 98 -4.63 -3.83 15.37
CA GLY A 98 -5.44 -3.04 16.30
C GLY A 98 -6.37 -2.03 15.62
N THR A 99 -6.98 -1.17 16.45
CA THR A 99 -7.86 -0.08 16.03
C THR A 99 -7.33 1.26 16.51
N ILE A 100 -7.93 2.35 16.04
CA ILE A 100 -7.57 3.71 16.46
C ILE A 100 -7.80 3.86 17.98
N THR A 101 -8.84 3.20 18.50
CA THR A 101 -9.20 3.24 19.92
C THR A 101 -8.46 2.19 20.75
N GLN A 102 -7.92 1.15 20.12
CA GLN A 102 -7.19 0.06 20.77
C GLN A 102 -6.01 -0.39 19.89
N PRO A 103 -4.90 0.36 19.86
CA PRO A 103 -3.71 -0.01 19.11
C PRO A 103 -3.16 -1.36 19.61
N ALA A 104 -2.79 -2.24 18.68
CA ALA A 104 -2.21 -3.54 18.99
C ALA A 104 -1.12 -3.88 17.99
N ARG A 105 -0.17 -4.74 18.38
CA ARG A 105 0.85 -5.29 17.48
C ARG A 105 0.47 -6.72 17.13
N CYS A 106 0.47 -7.04 15.84
CA CYS A 106 0.36 -8.42 15.43
C CYS A 106 1.67 -9.17 15.72
N THR A 107 1.57 -10.47 15.89
CA THR A 107 2.74 -11.36 15.80
C THR A 107 3.20 -11.47 14.34
N GLU A 108 4.44 -11.88 14.13
CA GLU A 108 4.96 -12.14 12.78
C GLU A 108 4.11 -13.20 12.03
N GLU A 109 3.65 -14.24 12.74
CA GLU A 109 2.81 -15.29 12.17
C GLU A 109 1.44 -14.76 11.68
N GLU A 110 0.82 -13.86 12.46
CA GLU A 110 -0.43 -13.22 12.06
C GLU A 110 -0.25 -12.35 10.81
N ILE A 111 0.84 -11.58 10.74
CA ILE A 111 1.16 -10.76 9.57
C ILE A 111 1.40 -11.65 8.36
N GLN A 112 2.18 -12.72 8.50
CA GLN A 112 2.50 -13.62 7.41
C GLN A 112 1.24 -14.28 6.85
N THR A 113 0.37 -14.79 7.72
CA THR A 113 -0.89 -15.42 7.32
C THR A 113 -1.80 -14.43 6.58
N LYS A 114 -2.00 -13.23 7.13
CA LYS A 114 -2.87 -12.20 6.53
C LYS A 114 -2.30 -11.65 5.22
N ALA A 115 -0.99 -11.41 5.17
CA ALA A 115 -0.30 -10.91 3.99
C ALA A 115 -0.39 -11.92 2.85
N LYS A 116 -0.16 -13.21 3.13
CA LYS A 116 -0.32 -14.28 2.15
C LYS A 116 -1.74 -14.33 1.60
N ALA A 117 -2.74 -14.32 2.47
CA ALA A 117 -4.16 -14.32 2.06
C ALA A 117 -4.51 -13.11 1.19
N LEU A 118 -3.95 -11.93 1.49
CA LEU A 118 -4.14 -10.72 0.67
C LEU A 118 -3.44 -10.80 -0.69
N ALA A 119 -2.22 -11.34 -0.73
CA ALA A 119 -1.44 -11.49 -1.96
C ALA A 119 -2.03 -12.55 -2.90
N GLU A 120 -2.63 -13.60 -2.35
CA GLU A 120 -3.25 -14.71 -3.10
C GLU A 120 -4.74 -14.49 -3.39
N HIS A 121 -5.31 -13.35 -2.94
CA HIS A 121 -6.72 -13.06 -3.13
C HIS A 121 -7.08 -13.01 -4.62
N SER A 122 -8.20 -13.65 -5.00
CA SER A 122 -8.67 -13.76 -6.39
C SER A 122 -8.98 -12.40 -7.02
N ASN A 123 -9.43 -11.45 -6.22
CA ASN A 123 -9.60 -10.06 -6.62
C ASN A 123 -8.37 -9.23 -6.21
N PRO A 124 -7.47 -8.87 -7.15
CA PRO A 124 -6.24 -8.13 -6.84
C PRO A 124 -6.52 -6.67 -6.40
N HIS A 125 -7.70 -6.12 -6.73
CA HIS A 125 -8.13 -4.82 -6.24
C HIS A 125 -8.24 -4.76 -4.71
N MET A 126 -8.31 -5.90 -4.00
CA MET A 126 -8.31 -5.88 -2.53
C MET A 126 -7.00 -5.33 -1.93
N LEU A 127 -5.90 -5.35 -2.69
CA LEU A 127 -4.62 -4.77 -2.28
C LEU A 127 -4.54 -3.27 -2.56
N TYR A 128 -5.38 -2.73 -3.45
CA TYR A 128 -5.33 -1.34 -3.92
C TYR A 128 -6.67 -0.66 -3.78
N GLY A 129 -6.69 0.49 -3.12
CA GLY A 129 -7.88 1.32 -2.99
C GLY A 129 -8.41 1.42 -1.56
N LYS A 130 -9.65 1.91 -1.46
CA LYS A 130 -10.29 2.43 -0.25
C LYS A 130 -9.93 1.62 1.02
N TYR A 131 -9.26 2.31 1.95
CA TYR A 131 -8.84 1.83 3.27
C TYR A 131 -7.70 0.79 3.32
N LYS A 132 -7.07 0.43 2.20
CA LYS A 132 -5.83 -0.36 2.20
C LYS A 132 -4.65 0.52 1.80
N ASN A 133 -4.56 0.82 0.52
CA ASN A 133 -3.46 1.53 -0.08
C ASN A 133 -4.01 2.54 -1.09
N SER A 134 -3.40 3.72 -1.19
CA SER A 134 -3.77 4.71 -2.22
C SER A 134 -2.55 5.18 -2.99
N TRP A 135 -2.80 5.66 -4.21
CA TRP A 135 -1.76 6.17 -5.08
C TRP A 135 -1.52 7.64 -4.76
N ALA A 136 -0.26 8.04 -4.70
CA ALA A 136 0.13 9.43 -4.61
C ALA A 136 1.30 9.68 -5.57
N PHE A 137 1.34 10.88 -6.11
CA PHE A 137 2.42 11.32 -6.99
C PHE A 137 2.92 12.69 -6.57
N THR A 138 4.19 12.96 -6.85
CA THR A 138 4.75 14.31 -6.80
C THR A 138 5.23 14.74 -8.17
N SER A 139 5.38 16.05 -8.34
CA SER A 139 6.08 16.68 -9.46
C SER A 139 6.90 17.84 -8.89
N SER A 140 8.22 17.80 -9.05
CA SER A 140 9.16 18.75 -8.45
C SER A 140 8.98 18.89 -6.92
N GLY A 141 8.70 17.77 -6.25
CA GLY A 141 8.44 17.73 -4.80
C GLY A 141 7.06 18.23 -4.36
N ILE A 142 6.20 18.70 -5.28
CA ILE A 142 4.83 19.14 -4.99
C ILE A 142 3.87 17.98 -5.24
N ALA A 143 2.91 17.76 -4.33
CA ALA A 143 1.90 16.72 -4.51
C ALA A 143 1.03 16.98 -5.75
N VAL A 144 0.89 15.97 -6.60
CA VAL A 144 0.00 16.04 -7.76
C VAL A 144 -1.46 15.94 -7.30
N PRO A 145 -2.37 16.78 -7.81
CA PRO A 145 -3.77 16.76 -7.41
C PRO A 145 -4.45 15.40 -7.65
N LYS A 146 -5.18 14.93 -6.64
CA LYS A 146 -5.90 13.66 -6.67
C LYS A 146 -7.02 13.68 -7.72
N THR A 147 -7.16 12.57 -8.45
CA THR A 147 -8.23 12.34 -9.43
C THR A 147 -9.32 11.38 -8.93
N VAL A 148 -9.13 10.77 -7.75
CA VAL A 148 -10.14 9.99 -7.03
C VAL A 148 -10.13 10.30 -5.53
N LYS A 149 -11.31 10.41 -4.90
CA LYS A 149 -11.49 10.79 -3.49
C LYS A 149 -10.72 9.94 -2.50
N PHE A 150 -10.81 8.63 -2.64
CA PHE A 150 -10.30 7.70 -1.64
C PHE A 150 -9.00 7.01 -2.07
N ASP A 151 -8.86 6.76 -3.37
CA ASP A 151 -7.73 6.01 -3.93
C ASP A 151 -6.59 6.92 -4.38
N GLY A 152 -6.79 8.24 -4.28
CA GLY A 152 -5.85 9.26 -4.75
C GLY A 152 -5.93 9.43 -6.26
N HIS A 153 -5.57 8.39 -7.00
CA HIS A 153 -5.66 8.35 -8.46
C HIS A 153 -6.35 7.07 -8.93
N ARG A 154 -6.92 7.09 -10.12
CA ARG A 154 -7.68 5.97 -10.66
C ARG A 154 -6.73 4.86 -11.13
N LEU A 155 -6.99 3.64 -10.67
CA LEU A 155 -6.39 2.42 -11.22
C LEU A 155 -7.20 2.00 -12.46
N LEU A 156 -6.59 2.01 -13.64
CA LEU A 156 -7.22 1.65 -14.91
C LEU A 156 -7.12 0.15 -15.21
N SER A 157 -5.98 -0.45 -14.91
CA SER A 157 -5.77 -1.88 -15.07
C SER A 157 -4.81 -2.41 -14.03
N ILE A 158 -4.97 -3.70 -13.75
CA ILE A 158 -4.06 -4.51 -12.95
C ILE A 158 -3.94 -5.87 -13.63
N ASN A 159 -2.71 -6.31 -13.84
CA ASN A 159 -2.39 -7.64 -14.33
C ASN A 159 -1.46 -8.31 -13.32
N ARG A 160 -1.93 -9.42 -12.74
CA ARG A 160 -1.19 -10.15 -11.69
C ARG A 160 -0.43 -11.31 -12.31
N ASP A 161 0.89 -11.27 -12.20
CA ASP A 161 1.75 -12.41 -12.48
C ASP A 161 1.95 -13.22 -11.18
N THR A 162 1.25 -14.35 -11.09
CA THR A 162 1.32 -15.24 -9.93
C THR A 162 2.65 -15.97 -9.80
N VAL A 163 3.40 -16.12 -10.91
CA VAL A 163 4.69 -16.83 -10.93
C VAL A 163 5.79 -15.91 -10.41
N SER A 164 5.87 -14.68 -10.94
CA SER A 164 6.87 -13.71 -10.48
C SER A 164 6.46 -12.95 -9.21
N ARG A 165 5.21 -13.10 -8.75
CA ARG A 165 4.63 -12.40 -7.58
C ARG A 165 4.64 -10.88 -7.77
N LEU A 166 4.34 -10.43 -8.99
CA LEU A 166 4.31 -9.02 -9.36
C LEU A 166 2.95 -8.62 -9.91
N ASP A 167 2.49 -7.42 -9.55
CA ASP A 167 1.38 -6.76 -10.22
C ASP A 167 1.93 -5.72 -11.20
N GLU A 168 1.51 -5.78 -12.46
CA GLU A 168 1.64 -4.67 -13.39
C GLU A 168 0.37 -3.81 -13.32
N VAL A 169 0.52 -2.53 -13.00
CA VAL A 169 -0.58 -1.59 -12.81
C VAL A 169 -0.49 -0.42 -13.77
N LEU A 170 -1.65 0.05 -14.24
CA LEU A 170 -1.78 1.31 -14.97
C LEU A 170 -2.60 2.29 -14.14
N ILE A 171 -2.01 3.41 -13.75
CA ILE A 171 -2.66 4.47 -12.97
C ILE A 171 -2.81 5.72 -13.83
N GLY A 172 -4.00 6.32 -13.80
CA GLY A 172 -4.28 7.58 -14.47
C GLY A 172 -5.76 7.73 -14.79
N PRO A 173 -6.15 8.83 -15.44
CA PRO A 173 -5.29 9.93 -15.89
C PRO A 173 -4.78 10.82 -14.75
N ILE A 174 -3.60 11.42 -14.95
CA ILE A 174 -2.90 12.31 -14.01
C ILE A 174 -2.72 13.68 -14.68
N PRO A 175 -3.16 14.80 -14.05
CA PRO A 175 -3.23 16.10 -14.71
C PRO A 175 -1.87 16.80 -14.91
N GLN A 176 -0.81 16.30 -14.27
CA GLN A 176 0.53 16.88 -14.30
C GLN A 176 1.56 15.76 -14.40
N ARG A 177 2.68 15.99 -15.09
CA ARG A 177 3.73 14.97 -15.26
C ARG A 177 4.35 14.68 -13.89
N PRO A 178 4.20 13.48 -13.34
CA PRO A 178 4.78 13.18 -12.06
C PRO A 178 6.26 12.82 -12.21
N ASP A 179 7.07 13.07 -11.19
CA ASP A 179 8.49 12.68 -11.10
C ASP A 179 8.73 11.55 -10.09
N GLN A 180 7.83 11.39 -9.13
CA GLN A 180 7.86 10.29 -8.17
C GLN A 180 6.46 9.71 -7.92
N MET A 181 6.41 8.39 -7.82
CA MET A 181 5.26 7.60 -7.44
C MET A 181 5.40 7.16 -5.98
N MET A 182 4.28 7.12 -5.26
CA MET A 182 4.18 6.61 -3.90
C MET A 182 2.93 5.74 -3.72
N ILE A 183 3.05 4.74 -2.85
CA ILE A 183 1.89 4.00 -2.33
C ILE A 183 1.69 4.39 -0.87
N ILE A 184 0.60 5.11 -0.59
CA ILE A 184 0.23 5.49 0.76
C ILE A 184 -0.45 4.31 1.44
N ILE A 185 0.18 3.77 2.48
CA ILE A 185 -0.37 2.67 3.28
C ILE A 185 -1.18 3.27 4.42
N TYR A 186 -2.49 2.96 4.48
CA TYR A 186 -3.34 3.46 5.55
C TYR A 186 -3.15 2.62 6.82
N SER A 187 -2.90 3.30 7.95
CA SER A 187 -2.86 2.65 9.25
C SER A 187 -4.22 2.71 9.95
N SER A 188 -4.60 1.63 10.63
CA SER A 188 -5.81 1.57 11.47
C SER A 188 -5.51 1.79 12.94
N SER A 189 -4.27 2.05 13.33
CA SER A 189 -3.85 2.32 14.70
C SER A 189 -2.93 3.53 14.73
N VAL A 190 -3.07 4.40 15.74
CA VAL A 190 -2.07 5.45 15.98
C VAL A 190 -0.87 4.74 16.58
N ASN A 191 -0.06 4.11 15.73
CA ASN A 191 1.19 3.51 16.19
C ASN A 191 2.03 4.66 16.76
N GLY A 192 2.22 4.69 18.08
CA GLY A 192 3.21 5.55 18.75
C GLY A 192 4.65 5.14 18.44
N TYR A 193 4.89 4.56 17.25
CA TYR A 193 6.14 3.98 16.79
C TYR A 193 6.39 4.44 15.34
N GLU A 194 7.66 4.51 14.94
CA GLU A 194 8.12 5.18 13.72
C GLU A 194 7.18 4.95 12.52
N PRO A 195 6.67 6.01 11.88
CA PRO A 195 5.73 5.88 10.78
C PRO A 195 6.38 5.06 9.67
N LEU A 196 5.73 3.96 9.29
CA LEU A 196 6.17 3.15 8.17
C LEU A 196 6.33 4.03 6.95
N ARG A 197 7.53 3.99 6.38
CA ARG A 197 7.84 4.80 5.22
C ARG A 197 7.00 4.29 4.04
N ASN A 198 6.17 5.16 3.48
CA ASN A 198 5.43 4.83 2.27
C ASN A 198 6.43 4.45 1.15
N PRO A 199 6.19 3.32 0.45
CA PRO A 199 6.91 2.98 -0.77
C PRO A 199 6.96 4.15 -1.73
N ARG A 200 8.14 4.43 -2.29
CA ARG A 200 8.36 5.54 -3.22
C ARG A 200 9.36 5.18 -4.30
N ARG A 201 9.18 5.71 -5.51
CA ARG A 201 10.09 5.50 -6.65
C ARG A 201 10.12 6.73 -7.54
N THR A 202 11.31 7.20 -7.90
CA THR A 202 11.49 8.19 -8.98
C THR A 202 11.18 7.52 -10.31
N MET A 203 10.38 8.18 -11.14
CA MET A 203 9.96 7.64 -12.43
C MET A 203 10.92 8.06 -13.54
N ASN A 204 11.05 7.15 -14.51
CA ASN A 204 11.75 7.41 -15.77
C ASN A 204 10.75 7.86 -16.84
#